data_AF-A0AA36J6N6-F1
#
_entry.id   AF-A0AA36J6N6-F1
#
_cell.length_a   1.000
_cell.length_b   1.000
_cell.length_c   1.000
_cell.angle_alpha   90.00
_cell.angle_beta   90.00
_cell.angle_gamma   90.00
#
_symmetry.space_group_name_H-M   'P 1'
#
loop_
_entity.id
_entity.type
_entity.pdbx_description
1 polymer ?
#
loop_
_entity_poly.entity_id
_entity_poly.type
_entity_poly.pdbx_seq_one_letter_code
_entity_poly.pdbx_strand_id
1 'polypeptide(L)'
;MATLRALRSICLGLLLWFGTEGFIAARGRFRRRDVSRNAIGPPIPGARFSVKSQLPAIREAVAEQGLARLWSESAACLTACGMDTEDAEEILAKGLGWSTWLAVNRAEYLKPKAPEPAALQRSVAFLKDGPLRLSGEELRQVLLGSPKAAVKDPKAAYESSLATAPEEFQTPAAFRALLLRSPTILELSFNCGHRCSAACGRCWCPALVQLRVGAVPAKL
;
A
#
# COMPACT_ATOMS: atom_id res chain seq x y z
N MET A 1 59.77 -1.26 -43.06
CA MET A 1 59.03 -0.65 -41.93
C MET A 1 58.59 -1.80 -41.04
N ALA A 2 59.46 -2.23 -40.11
CA ALA A 2 59.39 -1.86 -38.69
C ALA A 2 58.11 -2.44 -38.01
N THR A 3 58.12 -3.30 -36.99
CA THR A 3 59.15 -3.66 -36.01
C THR A 3 58.59 -4.78 -35.09
N LEU A 4 59.50 -5.62 -34.54
CA LEU A 4 59.46 -6.31 -33.23
C LEU A 4 58.45 -7.48 -33.05
N ARG A 5 58.81 -8.78 -32.98
CA ARG A 5 59.71 -9.51 -32.05
C ARG A 5 59.51 -9.18 -30.57
N ALA A 6 58.83 -10.08 -29.85
CA ALA A 6 59.13 -10.48 -28.46
C ALA A 6 58.31 -11.76 -28.16
N LEU A 7 58.96 -12.94 -28.13
CA LEU A 7 59.50 -13.61 -26.94
C LEU A 7 58.38 -14.29 -26.12
N ARG A 8 58.21 -15.60 -26.28
CA ARG A 8 58.94 -16.69 -25.59
C ARG A 8 58.57 -16.82 -24.10
N SER A 9 58.22 -18.05 -23.74
CA SER A 9 58.17 -18.58 -22.36
C SER A 9 57.02 -17.98 -21.54
N ILE A 10 56.12 -18.75 -20.94
CA ILE A 10 56.39 -19.70 -19.87
C ILE A 10 55.19 -20.67 -19.83
N CYS A 11 55.38 -21.89 -20.30
CA CYS A 11 54.55 -23.05 -19.96
C CYS A 11 55.49 -24.03 -19.28
N LEU A 12 55.58 -24.03 -17.95
CA LEU A 12 56.04 -25.16 -17.12
C LEU A 12 56.15 -24.75 -15.64
N GLY A 13 55.56 -25.57 -14.77
CA GLY A 13 55.52 -25.46 -13.30
C GLY A 13 54.08 -25.60 -12.83
N LEU A 14 53.47 -26.78 -12.76
CA LEU A 14 53.87 -28.03 -12.08
C LEU A 14 54.29 -27.78 -10.62
N LEU A 15 53.49 -28.41 -9.75
CA LEU A 15 53.69 -28.70 -8.34
C LEU A 15 53.32 -27.56 -7.39
N LEU A 16 52.20 -27.75 -6.67
CA LEU A 16 52.20 -28.10 -5.25
C LEU A 16 50.73 -28.10 -4.78
N TRP A 17 50.18 -29.26 -4.43
CA TRP A 17 50.09 -29.67 -3.03
C TRP A 17 48.92 -28.97 -2.31
N PHE A 18 47.69 -29.44 -2.56
CA PHE A 18 46.61 -29.23 -1.60
C PHE A 18 46.37 -30.54 -0.86
N GLY A 19 47.10 -30.66 0.24
CA GLY A 19 46.86 -31.64 1.27
C GLY A 19 45.47 -31.47 1.88
N THR A 20 44.85 -32.60 2.11
CA THR A 20 43.98 -32.87 3.26
C THR A 20 44.60 -32.28 4.52
N GLU A 21 43.91 -31.39 5.24
CA GLU A 21 43.89 -31.26 6.72
C GLU A 21 42.91 -30.14 7.12
N GLY A 22 42.13 -30.35 8.17
CA GLY A 22 41.62 -29.25 8.99
C GLY A 22 40.16 -28.81 8.82
N PHE A 23 39.20 -29.73 8.97
CA PHE A 23 37.84 -29.36 9.38
C PHE A 23 37.88 -28.93 10.86
N ILE A 24 38.28 -27.68 11.14
CA ILE A 24 38.21 -27.10 12.49
C ILE A 24 36.95 -26.24 12.60
N ALA A 25 36.05 -26.73 13.46
CA ALA A 25 34.88 -26.04 13.95
C ALA A 25 35.26 -24.71 14.62
N ALA A 26 35.11 -23.60 13.90
CA ALA A 26 35.07 -22.27 14.49
C ALA A 26 33.62 -21.85 14.71
N ARG A 27 33.10 -22.16 15.91
CA ARG A 27 31.90 -21.52 16.48
C ARG A 27 32.17 -20.03 16.69
N GLY A 28 32.10 -19.27 15.61
CA GLY A 28 32.01 -17.81 15.65
C GLY A 28 30.67 -17.42 16.25
N ARG A 29 30.66 -17.10 17.55
CA ARG A 29 29.53 -16.40 18.19
C ARG A 29 29.29 -15.12 17.41
N PHE A 30 28.26 -15.13 16.59
CA PHE A 30 27.66 -13.94 16.03
C PHE A 30 27.14 -13.12 17.22
N ARG A 31 27.98 -12.20 17.73
CA ARG A 31 27.52 -11.16 18.64
C ARG A 31 26.50 -10.35 17.85
N ARG A 32 25.22 -10.62 18.10
CA ARG A 32 24.15 -9.67 17.81
C ARG A 32 24.62 -8.36 18.39
N ARG A 33 24.83 -7.35 17.54
CA ARG A 33 24.78 -5.97 18.01
C ARG A 33 23.40 -5.83 18.62
N ASP A 34 23.36 -5.60 19.93
CA ASP A 34 22.19 -5.14 20.63
C ASP A 34 21.81 -3.79 20.03
N VAL A 35 20.99 -3.82 18.98
CA VAL A 35 20.15 -2.69 18.63
C VAL A 35 19.14 -2.61 19.75
N SER A 36 19.39 -1.65 20.64
CA SER A 36 18.47 -1.10 21.62
C SER A 36 17.02 -1.32 21.22
N ARG A 37 16.39 -2.34 21.83
CA ARG A 37 14.95 -2.64 21.77
C ARG A 37 14.15 -1.73 22.71
N ASN A 38 14.63 -0.52 22.99
CA ASN A 38 13.96 0.41 23.90
C ASN A 38 13.60 1.70 23.16
N ALA A 39 12.38 1.72 22.59
CA ALA A 39 11.57 2.94 22.45
C ALA A 39 10.12 2.68 21.98
N ILE A 40 9.65 1.44 21.84
CA ILE A 40 8.22 1.18 21.59
C ILE A 40 7.77 0.19 22.65
N GLY A 41 7.14 0.71 23.70
CA GLY A 41 6.52 -0.10 24.74
C GLY A 41 5.48 -1.07 24.14
N PRO A 42 5.04 -2.07 24.92
CA PRO A 42 3.97 -2.97 24.47
C PRO A 42 2.76 -2.15 24.02
N PRO A 43 2.05 -2.57 22.95
CA PRO A 43 0.87 -1.86 22.48
C PRO A 43 -0.12 -1.70 23.63
N ILE A 44 -0.39 -0.46 24.03
CA ILE A 44 -1.29 -0.13 25.13
C ILE A 44 -2.68 -0.68 24.77
N PRO A 45 -3.25 -1.61 25.56
CA PRO A 45 -4.60 -2.11 25.32
C PRO A 45 -5.59 -0.95 25.38
N GLY A 46 -6.25 -0.66 24.25
CA GLY A 46 -7.29 0.39 24.16
C GLY A 46 -6.87 1.69 23.48
N ALA A 47 -5.60 1.88 23.12
CA ALA A 47 -5.22 2.98 22.23
C ALA A 47 -5.72 2.65 20.80
N ARG A 48 -6.81 3.29 20.36
CA ARG A 48 -7.23 3.21 18.95
C ARG A 48 -6.04 3.68 18.10
N PHE A 49 -5.54 2.80 17.23
CA PHE A 49 -4.50 3.14 16.26
C PHE A 49 -5.03 4.26 15.35
N SER A 50 -4.72 5.51 15.69
CA SER A 50 -5.07 6.67 14.87
C SER A 50 -3.92 6.92 13.91
N VAL A 51 -4.18 6.88 12.60
CA VAL A 51 -3.15 7.16 11.61
C VAL A 51 -2.65 8.61 11.75
N LYS A 52 -3.53 9.54 12.12
CA LYS A 52 -3.17 10.94 12.35
C LYS A 52 -2.07 11.11 13.40
N SER A 53 -2.13 10.36 14.51
CA SER A 53 -1.09 10.46 15.56
C SER A 53 0.25 9.85 15.13
N GLN A 54 0.26 9.03 14.09
CA GLN A 54 1.46 8.38 13.55
C GLN A 54 2.06 9.13 12.35
N LEU A 55 1.42 10.21 11.87
CA LEU A 55 1.92 10.99 10.73
C LEU A 55 3.37 11.47 10.90
N PRO A 56 3.82 11.95 12.07
CA PRO A 56 5.24 12.33 12.25
C PRO A 56 6.21 11.17 11.96
N ALA A 57 5.94 9.98 12.50
CA ALA A 57 6.75 8.78 12.28
C ALA A 57 6.68 8.28 10.83
N ILE A 58 5.54 8.45 10.17
CA ILE A 58 5.37 8.12 8.75
C ILE A 58 6.20 9.09 7.90
N ARG A 59 6.15 10.40 8.14
CA ARG A 59 6.95 11.40 7.42
C ARG A 59 8.45 11.13 7.56
N GLU A 60 8.91 10.79 8.77
CA GLU A 60 10.29 10.39 9.02
C GLU A 60 10.67 9.16 8.20
N ALA A 61 9.86 8.09 8.24
CA ALA A 61 10.15 6.87 7.49
C ALA A 61 10.09 7.06 5.97
N VAL A 62 9.22 7.95 5.47
CA VAL A 62 9.18 8.37 4.06
C VAL A 62 10.46 9.13 3.67
N ALA A 63 10.95 10.01 4.56
CA ALA A 63 12.19 10.74 4.35
C ALA A 63 13.43 9.84 4.37
N GLU A 64 13.49 8.85 5.27
CA GLU A 64 14.53 7.81 5.30
C GLU A 64 14.61 7.04 3.97
N GLN A 65 13.48 6.87 3.27
CA GLN A 65 13.41 6.23 1.95
C GLN A 65 13.67 7.20 0.79
N GLY A 66 13.98 8.47 1.06
CA GLY A 66 14.23 9.50 0.04
C GLY A 66 12.96 9.95 -0.72
N LEU A 67 11.77 9.69 -0.17
CA LEU A 67 10.49 9.94 -0.84
C LEU A 67 9.78 11.21 -0.35
N ALA A 68 10.42 12.02 0.49
CA ALA A 68 9.83 13.21 1.10
C ALA A 68 9.25 14.20 0.08
N ARG A 69 9.95 14.42 -1.04
CA ARG A 69 9.49 15.32 -2.11
C ARG A 69 8.20 14.80 -2.76
N LEU A 70 8.20 13.53 -3.17
CA LEU A 70 7.06 12.88 -3.82
C LEU A 70 5.84 12.79 -2.87
N TRP A 71 6.09 12.62 -1.57
CA TRP A 71 5.06 12.65 -0.55
C TRP A 71 4.41 14.02 -0.45
N SER A 72 5.21 15.09 -0.34
CA SER A 72 4.70 16.46 -0.25
C SER A 72 3.93 16.87 -1.52
N GLU A 73 4.45 16.53 -2.71
CA GLU A 73 3.75 16.75 -3.98
C GLU A 73 2.41 16.00 -4.04
N SER A 74 2.39 14.74 -3.59
CA SER A 74 1.16 13.94 -3.55
C SER A 74 0.14 14.51 -2.56
N ALA A 75 0.59 14.98 -1.40
CA ALA A 75 -0.28 15.62 -0.41
C ALA A 75 -0.84 16.92 -0.97
N ALA A 76 -0.02 17.71 -1.67
CA ALA A 76 -0.44 18.95 -2.32
C ALA A 76 -1.53 18.71 -3.39
N CYS A 77 -1.49 17.59 -4.14
CA CYS A 77 -2.56 17.22 -5.06
C CYS A 77 -3.92 17.04 -4.36
N LEU A 78 -3.91 16.44 -3.16
CA LEU A 78 -5.12 16.22 -2.37
C LEU A 78 -5.61 17.50 -1.68
N THR A 79 -4.71 18.33 -1.16
CA THR A 79 -5.08 19.62 -0.56
C THR A 79 -5.62 20.59 -1.60
N ALA A 80 -5.12 20.56 -2.84
CA ALA A 80 -5.69 21.31 -3.96
C ALA A 80 -7.14 20.93 -4.30
N CYS A 81 -7.62 19.78 -3.80
CA CYS A 81 -9.02 19.36 -3.90
C CYS A 81 -9.88 19.81 -2.71
N GLY A 82 -9.35 20.65 -1.81
CA GLY A 82 -10.05 21.21 -0.66
C GLY A 82 -9.90 20.39 0.63
N MET A 83 -8.98 19.43 0.66
CA MET A 83 -8.68 18.65 1.87
C MET A 83 -7.70 19.39 2.78
N ASP A 84 -7.78 19.15 4.08
CA ASP A 84 -6.72 19.59 4.99
C ASP A 84 -5.46 18.74 4.79
N THR A 85 -4.32 19.26 5.25
CA THR A 85 -3.03 18.57 5.09
C THR A 85 -3.00 17.24 5.85
N GLU A 86 -3.66 17.15 7.00
CA GLU A 86 -3.67 15.93 7.82
C GLU A 86 -4.49 14.80 7.19
N ASP A 87 -5.68 15.09 6.66
CA ASP A 87 -6.52 14.13 5.93
C ASP A 87 -5.80 13.70 4.66
N ALA A 88 -5.20 14.63 3.91
CA ALA A 88 -4.44 14.32 2.70
C ALA A 88 -3.33 13.29 2.99
N GLU A 89 -2.55 13.51 4.04
CA GLU A 89 -1.49 12.58 4.42
C GLU A 89 -2.02 11.29 5.04
N GLU A 90 -3.13 11.32 5.78
CA GLU A 90 -3.79 10.12 6.28
C GLU A 90 -4.26 9.22 5.12
N ILE A 91 -4.85 9.82 4.08
CA ILE A 91 -5.28 9.13 2.86
C ILE A 91 -4.07 8.47 2.18
N LEU A 92 -2.97 9.20 2.01
CA LEU A 92 -1.73 8.65 1.43
C LEU A 92 -1.17 7.52 2.28
N ALA A 93 -1.10 7.71 3.60
CA ALA A 93 -0.56 6.72 4.53
C ALA A 93 -1.32 5.40 4.48
N LYS A 94 -2.66 5.46 4.45
CA LYS A 94 -3.52 4.27 4.35
C LYS A 94 -3.51 3.68 2.93
N GLY A 95 -3.62 4.53 1.91
CA GLY A 95 -3.76 4.12 0.52
C GLY A 95 -2.51 3.44 -0.03
N LEU A 96 -1.33 3.94 0.33
CA LEU A 96 -0.03 3.41 -0.08
C LEU A 96 0.56 2.39 0.91
N GLY A 97 -0.12 2.15 2.03
CA GLY A 97 0.23 1.10 3.00
C GLY A 97 1.31 1.48 4.02
N TRP A 98 1.73 2.74 4.10
CA TRP A 98 2.70 3.22 5.09
C TRP A 98 2.22 3.06 6.52
N SER A 99 0.95 3.32 6.78
CA SER A 99 0.38 3.17 8.13
C SER A 99 0.39 1.71 8.58
N THR A 100 0.05 0.77 7.69
CA THR A 100 0.10 -0.67 7.98
C THR A 100 1.54 -1.15 8.16
N TRP A 101 2.45 -0.74 7.29
CA TRP A 101 3.86 -1.10 7.39
C TRP A 101 4.48 -0.63 8.72
N LEU A 102 4.18 0.59 9.15
CA LEU A 102 4.65 1.10 10.45
C LEU A 102 4.00 0.32 11.62
N ALA A 103 2.70 0.04 11.55
CA ALA A 103 1.97 -0.71 12.57
C ALA A 103 2.54 -2.12 12.82
N VAL A 104 3.06 -2.77 11.76
CA VAL A 104 3.71 -4.08 11.85
C VAL A 104 5.22 -3.99 12.05
N ASN A 105 5.69 -2.88 12.65
CA ASN A 105 7.10 -2.63 12.96
C ASN A 105 8.02 -2.75 11.73
N ARG A 106 7.63 -2.09 10.63
CA ARG A 106 8.41 -1.98 9.39
C ARG A 106 8.81 -3.33 8.77
N ALA A 107 7.92 -4.33 8.87
CA ALA A 107 8.18 -5.68 8.38
C ALA A 107 8.65 -5.71 6.91
N GLU A 108 9.74 -6.43 6.64
CA GLU A 108 10.40 -6.46 5.32
C GLU A 108 9.51 -7.03 4.20
N TYR A 109 8.57 -7.92 4.55
CA TYR A 109 7.65 -8.55 3.60
C TYR A 109 6.47 -7.65 3.20
N LEU A 110 6.25 -6.52 3.88
CA LEU A 110 5.11 -5.63 3.66
C LEU A 110 5.57 -4.22 3.28
N LYS A 111 6.30 -4.08 2.17
CA LYS A 111 6.82 -2.78 1.75
C LYS A 111 5.69 -1.85 1.29
N PRO A 112 5.65 -0.60 1.78
CA PRO A 112 4.70 0.39 1.30
C PRO A 112 5.05 0.82 -0.12
N LYS A 113 4.07 1.39 -0.82
CA LYS A 113 4.27 1.91 -2.17
C LYS A 113 4.83 3.32 -2.14
N ALA A 114 5.71 3.61 -3.09
CA ALA A 114 6.18 4.97 -3.32
C ALA A 114 5.01 5.87 -3.77
N PRO A 115 4.94 7.13 -3.30
CA PRO A 115 3.98 8.09 -3.82
C PRO A 115 4.27 8.42 -5.28
N GLU A 116 3.23 8.45 -6.10
CA GLU A 116 3.31 8.82 -7.52
C GLU A 116 2.33 9.97 -7.79
N PRO A 117 2.76 11.25 -7.68
CA PRO A 117 1.87 12.40 -7.78
C PRO A 117 1.04 12.42 -9.07
N ALA A 118 1.66 12.08 -10.21
CA ALA A 118 0.96 12.03 -11.50
C ALA A 118 -0.10 10.91 -11.55
N ALA A 119 0.15 9.77 -10.91
CA ALA A 119 -0.86 8.71 -10.82
C ALA A 119 -2.02 9.13 -9.91
N LEU A 120 -1.71 9.74 -8.77
CA LEU A 120 -2.72 10.27 -7.86
C LEU A 120 -3.59 11.33 -8.52
N GLN A 121 -2.99 12.24 -9.30
CA GLN A 121 -3.74 13.26 -10.03
C GLN A 121 -4.72 12.64 -11.02
N ARG A 122 -4.32 11.58 -11.75
CA ARG A 122 -5.22 10.83 -12.63
C ARG A 122 -6.33 10.12 -11.84
N SER A 123 -6.00 9.52 -10.71
CA SER A 123 -6.97 8.88 -9.81
C SER A 123 -8.04 9.88 -9.35
N VAL A 124 -7.62 11.05 -8.88
CA VAL A 124 -8.52 12.12 -8.43
C VAL A 124 -9.35 12.67 -9.58
N ALA A 125 -8.74 12.92 -10.74
CA ALA A 125 -9.45 13.40 -11.93
C ALA A 125 -10.53 12.39 -12.37
N PHE A 126 -10.25 11.08 -12.32
CA PHE A 126 -11.25 10.06 -12.64
C PHE A 126 -12.45 10.09 -11.68
N LEU A 127 -12.20 10.26 -10.38
CA LEU A 127 -13.28 10.33 -9.37
C LEU A 127 -14.13 11.61 -9.52
N LYS A 128 -13.51 12.73 -9.87
CA LYS A 128 -14.19 14.04 -10.02
C LYS A 128 -14.89 14.20 -11.37
N ASP A 129 -14.23 13.84 -12.46
CA ASP A 129 -14.65 14.17 -13.82
C ASP A 129 -15.19 12.95 -14.58
N GLY A 130 -14.97 11.74 -14.06
CA GLY A 130 -15.43 10.49 -14.64
C GLY A 130 -16.92 10.19 -14.38
N PRO A 131 -17.32 8.90 -14.40
CA PRO A 131 -18.73 8.51 -14.33
C PRO A 131 -19.38 8.80 -12.97
N LEU A 132 -18.57 8.95 -11.92
CA LEU A 132 -19.04 9.19 -10.55
C LEU A 132 -19.31 10.67 -10.26
N ARG A 133 -18.68 11.59 -10.98
CA ARG A 133 -18.84 13.05 -10.82
C ARG A 133 -18.90 13.51 -9.36
N LEU A 134 -17.89 13.13 -8.57
CA LEU A 134 -17.89 13.44 -7.14
C LEU A 134 -17.56 14.91 -6.91
N SER A 135 -18.35 15.58 -6.07
CA SER A 135 -18.04 16.90 -5.55
C SER A 135 -16.86 16.84 -4.56
N GLY A 136 -16.33 18.00 -4.15
CA GLY A 136 -15.17 18.06 -3.24
C GLY A 136 -15.38 17.30 -1.93
N GLU A 137 -16.53 17.47 -1.28
CA GLU A 137 -16.82 16.80 -0.01
C GLU A 137 -17.09 15.30 -0.20
N GLU A 138 -17.82 14.93 -1.25
CA GLU A 138 -18.06 13.52 -1.58
C GLU A 138 -16.75 12.79 -1.91
N LEU A 139 -15.85 13.45 -2.64
CA LEU A 139 -14.51 12.95 -2.94
C LEU A 139 -13.72 12.70 -1.66
N ARG A 140 -13.72 13.67 -0.73
CA ARG A 140 -13.08 13.53 0.59
C ARG A 140 -13.64 12.35 1.36
N GLN A 141 -14.97 12.22 1.41
CA GLN A 141 -15.63 11.09 2.07
C GLN A 141 -15.20 9.74 1.49
N VAL A 142 -15.16 9.62 0.15
CA VAL A 142 -14.77 8.37 -0.53
C VAL A 142 -13.29 8.04 -0.28
N LEU A 143 -12.41 9.04 -0.40
CA LEU A 143 -10.96 8.84 -0.19
C LEU A 143 -10.64 8.46 1.26
N LEU A 144 -11.33 9.01 2.26
CA LEU A 144 -11.15 8.62 3.66
C LEU A 144 -11.73 7.23 3.97
N GLY A 145 -12.84 6.88 3.34
CA GLY A 145 -13.54 5.61 3.58
C GLY A 145 -12.89 4.40 2.94
N SER A 146 -12.35 4.53 1.72
CA SER A 146 -11.56 3.47 1.06
C SER A 146 -10.30 4.05 0.39
N PRO A 147 -9.28 4.43 1.18
CA PRO A 147 -8.07 5.06 0.65
C PRO A 147 -7.31 4.16 -0.34
N LYS A 148 -7.30 2.83 -0.11
CA LYS A 148 -6.54 1.89 -0.94
C LYS A 148 -7.08 1.79 -2.35
N ALA A 149 -8.39 1.64 -2.51
CA ALA A 149 -9.01 1.57 -3.83
C ALA A 149 -8.98 2.93 -4.54
N ALA A 150 -9.23 4.00 -3.79
CA ALA A 150 -9.36 5.34 -4.36
C ALA A 150 -8.01 5.98 -4.77
N VAL A 151 -6.91 5.69 -4.06
CA VAL A 151 -5.59 6.25 -4.37
C VAL A 151 -4.87 5.47 -5.47
N LYS A 152 -4.87 4.13 -5.39
CA LYS A 152 -4.01 3.29 -6.22
C LYS A 152 -4.47 3.24 -7.68
N ASP A 153 -5.73 2.88 -7.92
CA ASP A 153 -6.32 2.81 -9.25
C ASP A 153 -7.86 2.77 -9.13
N PRO A 154 -8.51 3.93 -8.95
CA PRO A 154 -9.96 4.00 -8.78
C PRO A 154 -10.70 3.59 -10.05
N LYS A 155 -10.08 3.72 -11.23
CA LYS A 155 -10.70 3.33 -12.50
C LYS A 155 -10.84 1.82 -12.58
N ALA A 156 -9.74 1.08 -12.40
CA ALA A 156 -9.79 -0.37 -12.42
C ALA A 156 -10.67 -0.94 -11.29
N ALA A 157 -10.63 -0.32 -10.10
CA ALA A 157 -11.51 -0.68 -8.98
C ALA A 157 -12.99 -0.49 -9.33
N TYR A 158 -13.35 0.67 -9.90
CA TYR A 158 -14.70 0.97 -10.34
C TYR A 158 -15.19 -0.01 -11.42
N GLU A 159 -14.40 -0.23 -12.47
CA GLU A 159 -14.78 -1.12 -13.59
C GLU A 159 -14.94 -2.57 -13.10
N SER A 160 -14.02 -3.07 -12.28
CA SER A 160 -14.10 -4.43 -11.71
C SER A 160 -15.29 -4.59 -10.77
N SER A 161 -15.57 -3.58 -9.96
CA SER A 161 -16.69 -3.60 -9.01
C SER A 161 -18.02 -3.55 -9.75
N LEU A 162 -18.17 -2.62 -10.69
CA LEU A 162 -19.38 -2.45 -11.49
C LEU A 162 -19.70 -3.70 -12.33
N ALA A 163 -18.70 -4.32 -12.95
CA ALA A 163 -18.88 -5.53 -13.76
C ALA A 163 -19.41 -6.73 -12.96
N THR A 164 -19.16 -6.76 -11.66
CA THR A 164 -19.61 -7.83 -10.76
C THR A 164 -20.80 -7.43 -9.89
N ALA A 165 -21.24 -6.18 -9.97
CA ALA A 165 -22.36 -5.67 -9.19
C ALA A 165 -23.66 -6.40 -9.55
N PRO A 166 -24.61 -6.55 -8.61
CA PRO A 166 -25.97 -6.95 -8.96
C PRO A 166 -26.58 -5.96 -9.96
N GLU A 167 -27.50 -6.46 -10.78
CA GLU A 167 -28.13 -5.72 -11.88
C GLU A 167 -28.67 -4.34 -11.45
N GLU A 168 -29.27 -4.26 -10.26
CA GLU A 168 -29.81 -3.02 -9.69
C GLU A 168 -28.77 -1.90 -9.44
N PHE A 169 -27.48 -2.24 -9.34
CA PHE A 169 -26.36 -1.33 -9.08
C PHE A 169 -25.37 -1.23 -10.25
N GLN A 170 -25.63 -1.87 -11.39
CA GLN A 170 -24.74 -1.83 -12.55
C GLN A 170 -24.79 -0.51 -13.33
N THR A 171 -25.69 0.41 -12.98
CA THR A 171 -25.70 1.75 -13.56
C THR A 171 -24.79 2.70 -12.79
N PRO A 172 -24.08 3.64 -13.47
CA PRO A 172 -23.21 4.61 -12.78
C PRO A 172 -23.91 5.42 -11.69
N ALA A 173 -25.17 5.81 -11.92
CA ALA A 173 -25.96 6.58 -10.95
C ALA A 173 -26.29 5.76 -9.69
N ALA A 174 -26.74 4.51 -9.85
CA ALA A 174 -27.04 3.63 -8.72
C ALA A 174 -25.77 3.26 -7.94
N PHE A 175 -24.68 2.98 -8.66
CA PHE A 175 -23.37 2.70 -8.06
C PHE A 175 -22.88 3.90 -7.24
N ARG A 176 -22.97 5.11 -7.79
CA ARG A 176 -22.59 6.35 -7.08
C ARG A 176 -23.40 6.53 -5.80
N ALA A 177 -24.71 6.35 -5.85
CA ALA A 177 -25.57 6.46 -4.67
C ALA A 177 -25.15 5.48 -3.57
N LEU A 178 -24.76 4.26 -3.94
CA LEU A 178 -24.26 3.26 -3.01
C LEU A 178 -22.86 3.62 -2.47
N LEU A 179 -21.98 4.15 -3.33
CA LEU A 179 -20.62 4.54 -3.00
C LEU A 179 -20.58 5.59 -1.89
N LEU A 180 -21.47 6.57 -1.97
CA LEU A 180 -21.59 7.63 -0.98
C LEU A 180 -22.13 7.14 0.36
N ARG A 181 -22.82 5.99 0.40
CA ARG A 181 -23.22 5.35 1.65
C ARG A 181 -22.11 4.49 2.22
N SER A 182 -21.33 3.85 1.35
CA SER A 182 -20.25 2.95 1.75
C SER A 182 -19.12 2.96 0.72
N PRO A 183 -18.01 3.68 0.99
CA PRO A 183 -16.89 3.76 0.07
C PRO A 183 -16.18 2.42 -0.20
N THR A 184 -16.35 1.43 0.67
CA THR A 184 -15.74 0.10 0.53
C THR A 184 -16.27 -0.69 -0.66
N ILE A 185 -17.38 -0.25 -1.30
CA ILE A 185 -17.88 -0.92 -2.50
C ILE A 185 -16.87 -0.92 -3.65
N LEU A 186 -15.93 0.04 -3.70
CA LEU A 186 -14.85 0.05 -4.69
C LEU A 186 -13.90 -1.15 -4.55
N GLU A 187 -13.86 -1.79 -3.39
CA GLU A 187 -13.00 -2.96 -3.14
C GLU A 187 -13.68 -4.28 -3.52
N LEU A 188 -14.98 -4.24 -3.81
CA LEU A 188 -15.75 -5.41 -4.22
C LEU A 188 -15.37 -5.78 -5.66
N SER A 189 -15.15 -7.08 -5.88
CA SER A 189 -14.69 -7.61 -7.17
C SER A 189 -15.31 -8.95 -7.50
N PHE A 190 -16.30 -9.36 -6.71
CA PHE A 190 -16.91 -10.68 -6.84
C PHE A 190 -18.37 -10.65 -6.39
N ASN A 191 -19.23 -11.41 -7.06
CA ASN A 191 -20.60 -11.64 -6.62
C ASN A 191 -20.87 -13.14 -6.63
N CYS A 192 -21.14 -13.68 -5.44
CA CYS A 192 -21.26 -15.11 -5.25
C CYS A 192 -22.65 -15.66 -5.61
N GLY A 193 -23.63 -14.79 -5.87
CA GLY A 193 -25.02 -15.22 -6.15
C GLY A 193 -25.56 -16.15 -5.06
N HIS A 194 -25.22 -15.88 -3.80
CA HIS A 194 -25.53 -16.71 -2.63
C HIS A 194 -24.90 -18.12 -2.60
N ARG A 195 -23.92 -18.42 -3.46
CA ARG A 195 -23.11 -19.64 -3.41
C ARG A 195 -21.72 -19.33 -2.86
N CYS A 196 -21.38 -19.82 -1.67
CA CYS A 196 -20.12 -19.50 -1.01
C CYS A 196 -18.90 -19.87 -1.88
N SER A 197 -17.99 -18.92 -2.10
CA SER A 197 -16.73 -19.09 -2.84
C SER A 197 -15.49 -18.78 -2.00
N ALA A 198 -15.64 -18.66 -0.67
CA ALA A 198 -14.59 -18.26 0.28
C ALA A 198 -13.93 -16.88 0.03
N ALA A 199 -14.52 -16.03 -0.84
CA ALA A 199 -14.04 -14.66 -1.11
C ALA A 199 -14.93 -13.57 -0.47
N CYS A 200 -15.50 -13.85 0.71
CA CYS A 200 -16.55 -13.03 1.32
C CYS A 200 -16.15 -11.58 1.58
N GLY A 201 -14.86 -11.30 1.83
CA GLY A 201 -14.37 -9.94 2.10
C GLY A 201 -14.38 -8.99 0.90
N ARG A 202 -14.50 -9.52 -0.33
CA ARG A 202 -14.63 -8.71 -1.57
C ARG A 202 -15.92 -9.02 -2.32
N CYS A 203 -16.86 -9.68 -1.66
CA CYS A 203 -18.09 -10.16 -2.25
C CYS A 203 -19.23 -9.15 -2.06
N TRP A 204 -20.03 -8.96 -3.10
CA TRP A 204 -21.24 -8.13 -3.06
C TRP A 204 -22.30 -8.66 -2.08
N CYS A 205 -22.49 -9.98 -1.96
CA CYS A 205 -23.57 -10.53 -1.15
C CYS A 205 -23.48 -10.12 0.35
N PRO A 206 -22.36 -10.32 1.07
CA PRO A 206 -22.24 -9.86 2.46
C PRO A 206 -22.33 -8.34 2.61
N ALA A 207 -21.72 -7.58 1.70
CA ALA A 207 -21.73 -6.13 1.73
C ALA A 207 -23.17 -5.59 1.61
N LEU A 208 -23.98 -6.15 0.71
CA LEU A 208 -25.37 -5.72 0.51
C LEU A 208 -26.27 -6.04 1.69
N VAL A 209 -26.02 -7.14 2.42
CA VAL A 209 -26.73 -7.42 3.67
C VAL A 209 -26.47 -6.29 4.68
N GLN A 210 -25.22 -5.87 4.86
CA GLN A 210 -24.88 -4.77 5.75
C GLN A 210 -25.52 -3.44 5.33
N LEU A 211 -25.65 -3.20 4.02
CA LEU A 211 -26.23 -1.96 3.46
C LEU A 211 -27.77 -1.94 3.46
N ARG A 212 -28.41 -3.11 3.45
CA ARG A 212 -29.88 -3.26 3.51
C ARG A 212 -30.41 -3.31 4.94
N VAL A 213 -29.67 -3.93 5.88
CA VAL A 213 -30.09 -4.06 7.28
C VAL A 213 -29.93 -2.75 8.07
N GLY A 214 -29.18 -1.79 7.54
CA GLY A 214 -28.91 -0.53 8.22
C GLY A 214 -27.87 -0.73 9.32
N ALA A 215 -26.61 -0.41 8.99
CA ALA A 215 -25.59 0.01 9.95
C ALA A 215 -25.58 -0.72 11.32
N VAL A 216 -25.40 -2.05 11.32
CA VAL A 216 -24.78 -2.68 12.49
C VAL A 216 -23.28 -2.74 12.18
N PRO A 217 -22.42 -1.97 12.86
CA PRO A 217 -20.99 -2.09 12.65
C PRO A 217 -20.61 -3.52 13.04
N ALA A 218 -20.13 -4.30 12.05
CA ALA A 218 -19.55 -5.60 12.30
C ALA A 218 -18.29 -5.39 13.16
N LYS A 219 -18.47 -5.51 14.48
CA LYS A 219 -17.36 -5.73 15.39
C LYS A 219 -16.78 -7.09 15.05
N LEU A 220 -15.58 -7.08 14.46
CA LEU A 220 -14.62 -8.18 14.59
C LEU A 220 -14.02 -8.13 15.99
#